data_AF-A0A2X3CM94-F1
#
_entry.id   AF-A0A2X3CM94-F1
#
_cell.length_a   1.000
_cell.length_b   1.000
_cell.length_c   1.000
_cell.angle_alpha   90.00
_cell.angle_beta   90.00
_cell.angle_gamma   90.00
#
_symmetry.space_group_name_H-M   'P 1'
#
loop_
_entity.id
_entity.type
_entity.pdbx_description
1 polymer ?
#
loop_
_entity_poly.entity_id
_entity_poly.type
_entity_poly.pdbx_seq_one_letter_code
_entity_poly.pdbx_strand_id
1 'polypeptide(L)'
;MRKTLLAVALSVTALSAHADYQCSVTPRDDVILSPQQVQVKGENGDLVIKPDGNLIFNGKAYALSAAQREQAQDYQASLRSSLPWIDQGARSRVEKAARRWIKSLPNRLAPTAACTVA
;
A
#
# COMPACT_ATOMS: atom_id res chain seq x y z
N MET A 1 -20.29 -62.30 -6.59
CA MET A 1 -19.00 -61.62 -6.87
C MET A 1 -19.21 -60.57 -7.97
N ARG A 2 -18.45 -59.47 -7.89
CA ARG A 2 -18.32 -58.32 -8.83
C ARG A 2 -19.38 -57.22 -8.77
N LYS A 3 -18.98 -56.10 -8.14
CA LYS A 3 -19.07 -54.69 -8.58
C LYS A 3 -18.87 -53.82 -7.32
N THR A 4 -17.64 -53.49 -6.88
CA THR A 4 -16.95 -52.24 -7.26
C THR A 4 -17.96 -51.17 -7.72
N LEU A 5 -18.15 -50.05 -7.03
CA LEU A 5 -17.14 -49.03 -6.71
C LEU A 5 -17.68 -48.15 -5.56
N LEU A 6 -16.87 -47.92 -4.52
CA LEU A 6 -17.07 -46.80 -3.61
C LEU A 6 -16.84 -45.50 -4.41
N ALA A 7 -17.91 -44.78 -4.70
CA ALA A 7 -17.81 -43.45 -5.30
C ALA A 7 -17.41 -42.45 -4.21
N VAL A 8 -16.14 -42.06 -4.27
CA VAL A 8 -15.56 -40.90 -3.59
C VAL A 8 -16.34 -39.67 -4.03
N ALA A 9 -17.23 -39.17 -3.18
CA ALA A 9 -17.76 -37.82 -3.29
C ALA A 9 -17.11 -36.99 -2.17
N LEU A 10 -15.80 -36.74 -2.31
CA LEU A 10 -15.13 -35.70 -1.56
C LEU A 10 -15.54 -34.37 -2.23
N SER A 11 -16.70 -33.87 -1.86
CA SER A 11 -17.14 -32.52 -2.22
C SER A 11 -16.21 -31.54 -1.51
N VAL A 12 -15.12 -31.16 -2.19
CA VAL A 12 -14.28 -30.05 -1.75
C VAL A 12 -15.09 -28.78 -1.97
N THR A 13 -15.85 -28.37 -0.97
CA THR A 13 -16.30 -26.99 -0.85
C THR A 13 -15.05 -26.14 -0.68
N ALA A 14 -14.54 -25.64 -1.80
CA ALA A 14 -13.58 -24.55 -1.81
C ALA A 14 -14.29 -23.33 -1.23
N LEU A 15 -14.26 -23.20 0.10
CA LEU A 15 -14.54 -21.97 0.79
C LEU A 15 -13.45 -21.01 0.38
N SER A 16 -13.68 -20.25 -0.70
CA SER A 16 -12.97 -19.00 -0.90
C SER A 16 -13.43 -18.09 0.22
N ALA A 17 -12.73 -18.18 1.35
CA ALA A 17 -12.67 -17.09 2.29
C ALA A 17 -12.01 -15.93 1.54
N HIS A 18 -12.83 -15.20 0.79
CA HIS A 18 -12.55 -13.80 0.50
C HIS A 18 -12.57 -13.18 1.89
N ALA A 19 -11.40 -13.15 2.53
CA ALA A 19 -11.16 -12.24 3.62
C ALA A 19 -11.46 -10.88 3.00
N ASP A 20 -12.68 -10.39 3.22
CA ASP A 20 -12.96 -8.98 3.21
C ASP A 20 -11.91 -8.42 4.16
N TYR A 21 -10.79 -7.96 3.59
CA TYR A 21 -9.78 -7.23 4.33
C TYR A 21 -10.46 -5.93 4.73
N GLN A 22 -11.31 -6.00 5.76
CA GLN A 22 -11.65 -4.90 6.64
C GLN A 22 -10.37 -4.58 7.41
N CYS A 23 -9.42 -4.04 6.67
CA CYS A 23 -8.30 -3.32 7.21
C CYS A 23 -8.88 -2.05 7.82
N SER A 24 -9.40 -2.16 9.04
CA SER A 24 -9.57 -1.00 9.93
C SER A 24 -8.20 -0.59 10.49
N VAL A 25 -7.20 -0.51 9.61
CA VAL A 25 -5.97 0.22 9.90
C VAL A 25 -6.24 1.63 9.40
N THR A 26 -6.75 2.47 10.30
CA THR A 26 -6.65 3.91 10.07
C THR A 26 -5.18 4.25 10.30
N PRO A 27 -4.40 4.58 9.27
CA PRO A 27 -3.02 4.99 9.47
C PRO A 27 -3.05 6.20 10.40
N ARG A 28 -2.42 6.08 11.57
CA ARG A 28 -2.35 7.16 12.56
C ARG A 28 -1.14 8.06 12.34
N ASP A 29 -0.18 7.57 11.58
CA ASP A 29 1.08 8.23 11.33
C ASP A 29 1.22 8.54 9.83
N ASP A 30 1.67 9.75 9.54
CA ASP A 30 2.03 10.19 8.20
C ASP A 30 3.46 9.75 7.90
N VAL A 31 3.65 8.96 6.84
CA VAL A 31 4.96 8.57 6.35
C VAL A 31 5.33 9.45 5.16
N ILE A 32 6.36 10.28 5.33
CA ILE A 32 6.87 11.22 4.35
C ILE A 32 8.18 10.67 3.79
N LEU A 33 8.18 10.38 2.49
CA LEU A 33 9.34 9.84 1.78
C LEU A 33 9.95 10.94 0.90
N SER A 34 11.17 11.34 1.22
CA SER A 34 11.98 12.26 0.40
C SER A 34 13.17 11.53 -0.21
N PRO A 35 13.90 12.08 -1.20
CA PRO A 35 15.12 11.45 -1.70
C PRO A 35 16.19 11.22 -0.62
N GLN A 36 16.19 12.08 0.42
CA GLN A 36 17.25 12.14 1.43
C GLN A 36 16.89 11.47 2.75
N GLN A 37 15.61 11.24 3.06
CA GLN A 37 15.20 10.69 4.37
C GLN A 37 13.78 10.16 4.35
N VAL A 38 13.48 9.35 5.37
CA VAL A 38 12.12 8.93 5.71
C VAL A 38 11.73 9.62 7.01
N GLN A 39 10.56 10.24 7.02
CA GLN A 39 10.01 10.88 8.20
C GLN A 39 8.65 10.25 8.53
N VAL A 40 8.46 9.86 9.79
CA VAL A 40 7.22 9.30 10.30
C VAL A 40 6.69 10.26 11.36
N LYS A 41 5.55 10.89 11.06
CA LYS A 41 4.91 11.86 11.94
C LYS A 41 3.63 11.26 12.50
N GLY A 42 3.64 10.96 13.78
CA GLY A 42 2.49 10.41 14.49
C GLY A 42 2.01 11.30 15.63
N GLU A 43 0.97 10.83 16.32
CA GLU A 43 0.48 11.45 17.56
C GLU A 43 1.58 11.54 18.64
N ASN A 44 2.48 10.56 18.66
CA ASN A 44 3.56 10.44 19.64
C ASN A 44 4.83 11.23 19.28
N GLY A 45 4.88 11.85 18.11
CA GLY A 45 6.02 12.68 17.71
C GLY A 45 6.51 12.45 16.27
N ASP A 46 7.68 13.01 16.01
CA ASP A 46 8.32 13.08 14.70
C ASP A 46 9.61 12.27 14.69
N LEU A 47 9.62 11.18 13.92
CA LEU A 47 10.77 10.30 13.72
C LEU A 47 11.35 10.53 12.32
N VAL A 48 12.59 10.99 12.26
CA VAL A 48 13.35 11.13 11.02
C VAL A 48 14.45 10.08 10.98
N ILE A 49 14.43 9.25 9.94
CA ILE A 49 15.44 8.26 9.60
C ILE A 49 16.31 8.84 8.48
N LYS A 50 17.61 8.99 8.74
CA LYS A 50 18.61 9.43 7.76
C LYS A 50 19.08 8.27 6.86
N PRO A 51 19.75 8.54 5.72
CA PRO A 51 20.23 7.50 4.80
C PRO A 51 21.25 6.55 5.42
N ASP A 52 22.02 7.04 6.39
CA ASP A 52 23.04 6.29 7.12
C ASP A 52 22.44 5.42 8.25
N GLY A 53 21.11 5.40 8.37
CA GLY A 53 20.39 4.69 9.42
C GLY A 53 20.32 5.45 10.74
N ASN A 54 20.87 6.65 10.86
CA ASN A 54 20.76 7.45 12.08
C ASN A 54 19.34 7.98 12.29
N LEU A 55 18.93 8.10 13.56
CA LEU A 55 17.59 8.56 13.94
C LEU A 55 17.63 9.93 14.61
N ILE A 56 16.67 10.77 14.26
CA ILE A 56 16.28 11.96 15.02
C ILE A 56 14.83 11.77 15.44
N PHE A 57 14.56 11.79 16.74
CA PHE A 57 13.20 11.71 17.26
C PHE A 57 12.89 12.97 18.08
N ASN A 58 11.83 13.68 17.72
CA ASN A 58 11.44 14.97 18.30
C ASN A 58 12.62 15.97 18.36
N GLY A 59 13.41 16.04 17.28
CA GLY A 59 14.58 16.91 17.16
C GLY A 59 15.84 16.43 17.89
N LYS A 60 15.77 15.36 18.67
CA LYS A 60 16.92 14.78 19.37
C LYS A 60 17.55 13.65 18.58
N ALA A 61 18.86 13.69 18.38
CA ALA A 61 19.60 12.58 17.76
C ALA A 61 19.72 11.39 18.73
N TYR A 62 19.46 10.18 18.23
CA TYR A 62 19.62 8.94 18.98
C TYR A 62 20.78 8.14 18.40
N ALA A 63 21.73 7.80 19.26
CA ALA A 63 22.83 6.93 18.90
C ALA A 63 22.32 5.48 18.82
N LEU A 64 22.44 4.88 17.65
CA LEU A 64 22.03 3.51 17.39
C LEU A 64 23.21 2.56 17.30
N SER A 65 22.98 1.30 17.67
CA SER A 65 23.91 0.22 17.38
C SER A 65 24.02 -0.03 15.86
N ALA A 66 25.03 -0.77 15.43
CA ALA A 66 25.19 -1.12 14.02
C ALA A 66 23.97 -1.87 13.46
N ALA A 67 23.47 -2.86 14.20
CA ALA A 67 22.28 -3.64 13.82
C ALA A 67 21.01 -2.77 13.74
N GLN A 68 20.85 -1.80 14.65
CA GLN A 68 19.71 -0.89 14.61
C GLN A 68 19.75 0.06 13.40
N ARG A 69 20.95 0.51 13.01
CA ARG A 69 21.12 1.33 11.80
C ARG A 69 20.80 0.53 10.54
N GLU A 70 21.24 -0.72 10.48
CA GLU A 70 20.90 -1.64 9.38
C GLU A 70 19.38 -1.84 9.28
N GLN A 71 18.71 -2.13 10.40
CA GLN A 71 17.25 -2.26 10.42
C GLN A 71 16.53 -0.98 9.98
N ALA A 72 17.05 0.20 10.36
CA ALA A 72 16.51 1.47 9.91
C ALA A 72 16.67 1.66 8.39
N GLN A 73 17.82 1.26 7.83
CA GLN A 73 18.06 1.27 6.38
C GLN A 73 17.15 0.30 5.63
N ASP A 74 16.98 -0.92 6.14
CA ASP A 74 16.07 -1.91 5.58
C ASP A 74 14.63 -1.43 5.57
N TYR A 75 14.20 -0.76 6.65
CA TYR A 75 12.89 -0.14 6.71
C TYR A 75 12.71 0.92 5.61
N GLN A 76 13.71 1.78 5.38
CA GLN A 76 13.67 2.74 4.27
C GLN A 76 13.60 2.06 2.90
N ALA A 77 14.41 1.02 2.69
CA ALA A 77 14.45 0.27 1.44
C ALA A 77 13.10 -0.40 1.15
N SER A 78 12.50 -1.04 2.17
CA SER A 78 11.19 -1.68 2.07
C SER A 78 10.09 -0.70 1.69
N LEU A 79 10.01 0.46 2.36
CA LEU A 79 9.04 1.51 2.03
C LEU A 79 9.20 1.99 0.59
N ARG A 80 10.44 2.24 0.15
CA ARG A 80 10.71 2.68 -1.22
C ARG A 80 10.36 1.63 -2.26
N SER A 81 10.61 0.35 -1.97
CA SER A 81 10.25 -0.75 -2.87
C SER A 81 8.74 -0.87 -3.10
N SER A 82 7.95 -0.43 -2.10
CA SER A 82 6.48 -0.47 -2.14
C SER A 82 5.85 0.72 -2.86
N LEU A 83 6.59 1.83 -3.05
CA LEU A 83 6.09 3.06 -3.69
C LEU A 83 5.47 2.84 -5.07
N PRO A 84 6.09 2.08 -6.00
CA PRO A 84 5.50 1.88 -7.33
C PRO A 84 4.12 1.22 -7.27
N TRP A 85 3.92 0.25 -6.37
CA TRP A 85 2.64 -0.43 -6.20
C TRP A 85 1.59 0.50 -5.57
N ILE A 86 1.97 1.31 -4.58
CA ILE A 86 1.09 2.32 -3.97
C ILE A 86 0.67 3.36 -5.00
N ASP A 87 1.59 3.87 -5.82
CA ASP A 87 1.30 4.83 -6.90
C ASP A 87 0.32 4.26 -7.92
N GLN A 88 0.56 3.04 -8.40
CA GLN A 88 -0.35 2.36 -9.32
C GLN A 88 -1.75 2.17 -8.72
N GLY A 89 -1.82 1.76 -7.45
CA GLY A 89 -3.07 1.62 -6.72
C GLY A 89 -3.84 2.95 -6.59
N ALA A 90 -3.15 4.03 -6.25
CA ALA A 90 -3.72 5.37 -6.15
C ALA A 90 -4.22 5.89 -7.50
N ARG A 91 -3.39 5.81 -8.54
CA ARG A 91 -3.73 6.21 -9.91
C ARG A 91 -4.95 5.47 -10.43
N SER A 92 -5.00 4.14 -10.26
CA SER A 92 -6.15 3.33 -10.70
C SER A 92 -7.47 3.79 -10.05
N ARG A 93 -7.45 4.17 -8.77
CA ARG A 93 -8.62 4.68 -8.06
C ARG A 93 -9.04 6.06 -8.55
N VAL A 94 -8.07 6.97 -8.76
CA VAL A 94 -8.32 8.31 -9.31
C VAL A 94 -8.92 8.21 -10.72
N GLU A 95 -8.36 7.37 -11.58
CA GLU A 95 -8.88 7.15 -12.93
C GLU A 95 -10.31 6.57 -12.93
N LYS A 96 -10.59 5.61 -12.05
CA LYS A 96 -11.96 5.07 -11.89
C LYS A 96 -12.93 6.15 -11.43
N ALA A 97 -12.54 6.99 -10.47
CA ALA A 97 -13.34 8.10 -9.99
C ALA A 97 -13.57 9.14 -11.10
N ALA A 98 -12.52 9.50 -11.85
CA ALA A 98 -12.60 10.42 -12.97
C ALA A 98 -13.54 9.92 -14.08
N ARG A 99 -13.44 8.64 -14.47
CA ARG A 99 -14.36 8.03 -15.44
C ARG A 99 -15.81 8.05 -14.95
N ARG A 100 -16.04 7.74 -13.68
CA ARG A 100 -17.39 7.82 -13.07
C ARG A 100 -17.92 9.24 -13.10
N TRP A 101 -17.09 10.22 -12.76
CA TRP A 101 -17.45 11.62 -12.77
C TRP A 101 -17.79 12.11 -14.19
N ILE A 102 -16.94 11.81 -15.19
CA ILE A 102 -17.21 12.16 -16.60
C ILE A 102 -18.54 11.56 -17.08
N LYS A 103 -18.83 10.28 -16.76
CA LYS A 103 -20.10 9.63 -17.12
C LYS A 103 -21.33 10.31 -16.51
N SER A 104 -21.17 10.99 -15.37
CA SER A 104 -22.26 11.72 -14.71
C SER A 104 -22.54 13.10 -15.31
N LEU A 105 -21.65 13.62 -16.16
CA LEU A 105 -21.84 14.91 -16.80
C LEU A 105 -22.92 14.83 -17.89
N PRO A 106 -23.81 15.83 -17.98
CA PRO A 106 -24.79 15.89 -19.06
C PRO A 106 -24.07 16.01 -20.41
N ASN A 107 -24.63 15.38 -21.45
CA ASN A 107 -24.03 15.24 -22.80
C ASN A 107 -23.52 16.55 -23.45
N ARG A 108 -23.97 17.72 -22.98
CA ARG A 108 -23.50 19.04 -23.45
C ARG A 108 -22.17 19.50 -22.85
N LEU A 109 -21.72 18.86 -21.77
CA LEU A 109 -20.49 19.17 -21.04
C LEU A 109 -19.48 18.02 -21.07
N ALA A 110 -19.81 16.88 -21.69
CA ALA A 110 -18.86 15.79 -21.88
C ALA A 110 -17.76 16.29 -22.83
N PRO A 111 -16.53 16.54 -22.36
CA PRO A 111 -15.46 16.84 -23.29
C PRO A 111 -15.31 15.62 -24.19
N THR A 112 -15.17 15.86 -25.48
CA THR A 112 -14.54 14.94 -26.45
C THR A 112 -13.06 14.74 -26.10
N ALA A 113 -12.76 14.46 -24.82
CA ALA A 113 -11.44 14.08 -24.37
C ALA A 113 -11.37 12.56 -24.49
N ALA A 114 -11.11 12.11 -25.72
CA ALA A 114 -10.41 10.86 -25.92
C ALA A 114 -9.05 10.98 -25.21
N CYS A 115 -9.00 10.64 -23.93
CA CYS A 115 -7.74 10.32 -23.29
C CYS A 115 -7.29 8.96 -23.85
N THR A 116 -6.62 9.01 -24.99
CA THR A 116 -5.82 7.89 -25.50
C THR A 116 -4.68 7.68 -24.50
N VAL A 117 -4.79 6.63 -23.69
CA VAL A 117 -3.67 6.12 -22.91
C VAL A 117 -2.81 5.32 -23.89
N ALA A 118 -1.62 5.82 -24.20
CA ALA A 118 -0.57 5.07 -24.88
C ALA A 118 0.12 4.10 -23.90
#